data_AF-A0A160IPS6-F1
#
_entry.id   AF-A0A160IPS6-F1
#
_cell.length_a   1.000
_cell.length_b   1.000
_cell.length_c   1.000
_cell.angle_alpha   90.00
_cell.angle_beta   90.00
_cell.angle_gamma   90.00
#
_symmetry.space_group_name_H-M   'P 1'
#
loop_
_entity.id
_entity.type
_entity.pdbx_description
1 polymer ?
#
loop_
_entity_poly.entity_id
_entity_poly.type
_entity_poly.pdbx_seq_one_letter_code
_entity_poly.pdbx_strand_id
1 'polypeptide(L)' 'MTLTKLKNKSLVTDPELSYSMRLGLPIEVYCTEKHETLAFGRIDHFCEMTVVIQGQRHDRNSCLFFGCPCQ' A
#
# COMPACT_ATOMS: atom_id res chain seq x y z
N MET A 1 -11.08 -9.40 -13.76
CA MET A 1 -10.55 -9.55 -12.39
C MET A 1 -11.37 -8.66 -11.49
N THR A 2 -12.09 -9.24 -10.52
CA THR A 2 -12.84 -8.45 -9.53
C THR A 2 -11.89 -8.15 -8.38
N LEU A 3 -11.17 -7.03 -8.47
CA LEU A 3 -10.36 -6.53 -7.36
C LEU A 3 -11.32 -5.95 -6.32
N THR A 4 -11.76 -6.77 -5.36
CA THR A 4 -12.59 -6.30 -4.25
C THR A 4 -11.74 -5.40 -3.36
N LYS A 5 -11.89 -4.09 -3.53
CA LYS A 5 -11.15 -3.09 -2.75
C LYS A 5 -11.44 -3.25 -1.27
N LEU A 6 -10.44 -3.64 -0.49
CA LEU A 6 -10.57 -3.88 0.94
C LEU A 6 -10.49 -2.56 1.70
N LYS A 7 -11.62 -1.87 1.77
CA LYS A 7 -11.77 -0.61 2.53
C LYS A 7 -11.39 -0.74 4.01
N ASN A 8 -11.37 -1.95 4.56
CA ASN A 8 -11.19 -2.22 5.99
C ASN A 8 -9.75 -2.68 6.36
N LYS A 9 -8.80 -2.61 5.41
CA LYS A 9 -7.40 -3.02 5.61
C LYS A 9 -6.43 -1.90 5.25
N SER A 10 -6.76 -0.66 5.60
CA SER A 10 -5.85 0.47 5.44
C SER A 10 -4.56 0.25 6.22
N LEU A 11 -3.42 0.52 5.59
CA LEU A 11 -2.11 0.55 6.23
C LEU A 11 -1.72 2.01 6.40
N VAL A 12 -1.93 2.55 7.59
CA VAL A 12 -1.72 3.97 7.87
C VAL A 12 -0.44 4.16 8.68
N THR A 13 -0.19 3.24 9.60
CA THR A 13 0.88 3.36 10.58
C THR A 13 2.13 2.57 10.19
N ASP A 14 3.28 3.01 10.69
CA ASP A 14 4.56 2.35 10.45
C ASP A 14 4.60 0.88 10.93
N PRO A 15 3.98 0.49 12.07
CA PRO A 15 3.87 -0.91 12.45
C PRO A 15 3.10 -1.77 11.44
N GLU A 16 2.04 -1.25 10.82
CA GLU A 16 1.25 -1.96 9.81
C GLU A 16 2.03 -2.15 8.50
N LEU A 17 2.72 -1.10 8.05
CA LEU A 17 3.61 -1.16 6.88
C LEU A 17 4.79 -2.11 7.15
N SER A 18 5.41 -2.01 8.32
CA SER A 18 6.51 -2.89 8.74
C SER A 18 6.06 -4.35 8.83
N TYR A 19 4.87 -4.61 9.38
CA TYR A 19 4.30 -5.95 9.43
C TYR A 19 4.09 -6.52 8.03
N SER A 20 3.48 -5.74 7.13
CA SER A 20 3.23 -6.14 5.73
C SER A 20 4.53 -6.38 4.97
N MET A 21 5.54 -5.52 5.17
CA MET A 21 6.88 -5.66 4.59
C MET A 21 7.60 -6.92 5.09
N ARG A 22 7.61 -7.16 6.42
CA ARG A 22 8.27 -8.35 7.01
C ARG A 22 7.66 -9.67 6.53
N LEU A 23 6.35 -9.70 6.32
CA LEU A 23 5.65 -10.89 5.82
C LEU A 23 5.67 -11.00 4.29
N GLY A 24 6.17 -9.99 3.57
CA GLY A 24 6.16 -9.95 2.11
C GLY A 24 4.75 -9.93 1.51
N LEU A 25 3.78 -9.38 2.26
CA LEU A 25 2.39 -9.27 1.81
C LEU A 25 2.26 -8.18 0.74
N PRO A 26 1.48 -8.43 -0.33
CA PRO A 26 1.21 -7.41 -1.32
C PRO A 26 0.23 -6.36 -0.76
N ILE A 27 0.45 -5.12 -1.17
CA ILE A 27 -0.36 -3.96 -0.82
C ILE A 27 -0.79 -3.22 -2.08
N GLU A 28 -1.95 -2.58 -2.01
CA GLU A 28 -2.49 -1.69 -3.05
C GLU A 28 -2.17 -0.23 -2.70
N VAL A 29 -1.77 0.57 -3.69
CA VAL A 29 -1.66 2.03 -3.60
C VAL A 29 -2.78 2.68 -4.37
N TYR A 30 -3.54 3.51 -3.69
CA TYR A 30 -4.64 4.27 -4.28
C TYR A 30 -4.39 5.77 -4.13
N CYS A 31 -4.40 6.50 -5.25
CA CYS A 31 -4.29 7.95 -5.24
C CYS A 31 -5.65 8.58 -4.95
N THR A 32 -5.73 9.43 -3.93
CA THR A 32 -6.96 10.13 -3.58
C THR A 32 -7.30 11.24 -4.56
N GLU A 33 -6.30 11.87 -5.19
CA GLU A 33 -6.49 12.96 -6.14
C GLU A 33 -6.97 12.47 -7.52
N LYS A 34 -6.37 11.37 -8.00
CA LYS A 34 -6.70 10.78 -9.31
C LYS A 34 -7.85 9.77 -9.27
N HIS A 35 -8.27 9.38 -8.07
CA HIS A 35 -9.31 8.39 -7.83
C HIS A 35 -9.02 7.03 -8.48
N GLU A 36 -7.74 6.64 -8.56
CA GLU A 36 -7.30 5.41 -9.21
C GLU A 36 -6.22 4.66 -8.41
N THR A 37 -6.12 3.36 -8.67
CA THR A 37 -5.05 2.51 -8.12
C THR A 37 -3.78 2.74 -8.94
N LEU A 38 -2.71 3.19 -8.28
CA LEU A 38 -1.43 3.46 -8.93
C LEU A 38 -0.53 2.22 -9.00
N ALA A 39 -0.58 1.37 -7.97
CA ALA A 39 0.30 0.21 -7.87
C ALA A 39 -0.32 -0.91 -7.03
N PHE A 40 0.14 -2.14 -7.27
CA PHE A 40 -0.14 -3.31 -6.45
C PHE A 40 1.14 -4.15 -6.33
N GLY A 41 1.67 -4.35 -5.13
CA GLY A 41 2.93 -5.05 -4.96
C GLY A 41 3.45 -5.09 -3.53
N ARG A 42 4.65 -5.65 -3.34
CA ARG A 42 5.30 -5.69 -2.02
C ARG A 42 5.98 -4.36 -1.72
N ILE A 43 6.07 -4.05 -0.43
CA ILE A 43 6.85 -2.90 0.04
C ILE A 43 8.34 -3.25 -0.08
N ASP A 44 9.08 -2.45 -0.83
CA ASP A 44 10.55 -2.55 -0.92
C ASP A 44 11.21 -1.82 0.27
N HIS A 45 10.71 -0.62 0.60
CA HIS A 45 11.11 0.21 1.73
C HIS A 45 10.01 1.24 2.03
N PHE A 46 9.89 1.73 3.26
CA PHE A 46 9.05 2.89 3.59
C PHE A 46 9.72 3.83 4.60
N CYS A 47 9.28 5.09 4.64
CA CYS A 47 9.63 6.07 5.66
C CYS A 47 8.40 6.90 6.02
N GLU A 48 8.59 7.93 6.86
CA GLU A 48 7.50 8.80 7.32
C GLU A 48 6.74 9.48 6.17
N MET A 49 7.42 9.79 5.05
CA MET A 49 6.80 10.49 3.93
C MET A 49 6.38 9.59 2.77
N THR A 50 7.08 8.48 2.53
CA THR A 50 6.91 7.69 1.29
C THR A 50 6.94 6.19 1.52
N VAL A 51 6.24 5.45 0.67
CA VAL A 51 6.30 4.00 0.55
C VAL A 51 6.81 3.66 -0.85
N VAL A 52 7.79 2.77 -0.94
CA VAL A 52 8.38 2.29 -2.20
C VAL A 52 7.82 0.91 -2.52
N ILE A 53 7.24 0.77 -3.70
CA ILE A 53 6.64 -0.48 -4.18
C ILE A 53 7.06 -0.68 -5.63
N GLN A 54 7.65 -1.84 -5.94
CA GLN A 54 8.20 -2.14 -7.27
C GLN A 54 9.16 -1.05 -7.78
N GLY A 55 9.96 -0.46 -6.87
CA GLY A 55 10.87 0.65 -7.18
C GLY A 55 10.21 2.02 -7.40
N GLN A 56 8.88 2.12 -7.33
CA GLN A 56 8.15 3.39 -7.46
C GLN A 56 7.85 3.99 -6.09
N ARG A 57 8.05 5.31 -5.95
CA ARG A 57 7.78 6.06 -4.71
C ARG A 57 6.35 6.59 -4.71
N HIS A 58 5.66 6.37 -3.60
CA HIS A 58 4.30 6.87 -3.36
C HIS A 58 4.25 7.68 -2.07
N ASP A 59 3.70 8.88 -2.14
CA ASP A 59 3.61 9.80 -0.99
C ASP A 59 2.48 9.39 -0.04
N ARG A 60 2.73 9.41 1.26
CA ARG A 60 1.78 8.97 2.29
C ARG A 60 0.65 9.95 2.58
N ASN A 61 0.77 11.20 2.13
CA ASN A 61 -0.26 12.22 2.27
C ASN A 61 -1.24 12.20 1.08
N SER A 62 -0.77 11.83 -0.12
CA SER A 62 -1.61 11.79 -1.33
C SER A 62 -2.08 10.39 -1.73
N CYS A 63 -1.50 9.34 -1.15
CA CYS A 63 -1.86 7.96 -1.42
C CYS A 63 -2.36 7.24 -0.16
N LEU A 64 -3.35 6.38 -0.37
CA LEU A 64 -3.83 5.40 0.61
C LEU A 64 -3.22 4.05 0.28
N PHE A 65 -2.84 3.31 1.33
CA PHE A 65 -2.28 1.97 1.21
C PHE A 65 -3.24 0.96 1.80
N PHE A 66 -3.45 -0.16 1.12
CA PHE A 66 -4.34 -1.22 1.60
C PHE A 66 -3.63 -2.57 1.57
N GLY A 67 -3.65 -3.29 2.69
CA GLY A 67 -3.11 -4.63 2.78
C GLY A 67 -4.04 -5.64 2.09
N CYS A 68 -3.46 -6.54 1.31
CA CYS A 68 -4.20 -7.66 0.73
C CYS A 68 -4.07 -8.88 1.66
N PRO A 69 -5.16 -9.52 2.11
CA PRO A 69 -5.08 -10.82 2.71
C PRO A 69 -4.63 -11.82 1.64
N CYS A 70 -3.71 -12.69 2.02
CA CYS A 70 -3.59 -13.98 1.33
C CYS A 70 -4.94 -14.69 1.47
N GLN A 71 -5.54 -15.09 0.36
CA GLN A 71 -6.67 -16.04 0.37
C GLN A 71 -6.23 -17.37 0.97
#